data_AF-A0AA44XUX9-F1
#
_entry.id   AF-A0AA44XUX9-F1
#
_cell.length_a   1.000
_cell.length_b   1.000
_cell.length_c   1.000
_cell.angle_alpha   90.00
_cell.angle_beta   90.00
_cell.angle_gamma   90.00
#
_symmetry.space_group_name_H-M   'P 1'
#
loop_
_entity.id
_entity.type
_entity.pdbx_description
1 polymer ?
#
loop_
_entity_poly.entity_id
_entity_poly.type
_entity_poly.pdbx_seq_one_letter_code
_entity_poly.pdbx_strand_id
1 'polypeptide(L)' 'KSECFKQQRFTCVEQLRQTLECYIHYYNHERIKLKLKGLSPVQYRTQSSGA' A
#
# COMPACT_ATOMS: atom_id res chain seq x y z
N LYS A 1 -15.50 10.19 -10.32
CA LYS A 1 -15.74 8.76 -10.04
C LYS A 1 -15.45 8.51 -8.57
N SER A 2 -16.48 8.59 -7.73
CA SER A 2 -16.37 8.35 -6.30
C SER A 2 -16.73 6.89 -6.07
N GLU A 3 -15.78 5.99 -6.30
CA GLU A 3 -15.93 4.58 -5.94
C GLU A 3 -15.88 4.49 -4.41
N CYS A 4 -17.06 4.22 -3.83
CA CYS A 4 -17.34 3.78 -2.46
C CYS A 4 -16.16 3.80 -1.47
N PHE A 5 -15.96 4.92 -0.77
CA PHE A 5 -15.24 4.92 0.49
C PHE A 5 -16.03 4.09 1.50
N LYS A 6 -15.69 2.81 1.67
CA LYS A 6 -16.21 2.02 2.79
C LYS A 6 -15.67 2.66 4.06
N GLN A 7 -16.53 3.39 4.79
CA GLN A 7 -16.22 3.86 6.14
C GLN A 7 -16.09 2.64 7.04
N GLN A 8 -14.89 2.08 7.11
CA GLN A 8 -14.59 0.97 8.01
C GLN A 8 -14.67 1.51 9.44
N ARG A 9 -15.68 1.06 10.20
CA ARG A 9 -15.81 1.40 11.61
C ARG A 9 -14.89 0.48 12.40
N PHE A 10 -13.85 1.05 12.98
CA PHE A 10 -12.97 0.32 13.91
C PHE A 10 -13.61 0.30 15.29
N THR A 11 -13.61 -0.86 15.94
CA THR A 11 -14.15 -0.99 17.31
C THR A 11 -13.10 -0.72 18.38
N CYS A 12 -11.81 -0.78 18.04
CA CYS A 12 -10.71 -0.41 18.93
C CYS A 12 -9.49 0.15 18.17
N VAL A 13 -8.60 0.82 18.90
CA VAL A 13 -7.37 1.43 18.37
C VAL A 13 -6.42 0.37 17.80
N GLU A 14 -6.36 -0.82 18.39
CA GLU A 14 -5.50 -1.91 17.92
C GLU A 14 -5.92 -2.40 16.52
N GLN A 15 -7.22 -2.49 16.25
CA GLN A 15 -7.70 -2.84 14.91
C GLN A 15 -7.37 -1.76 13.87
N LEU A 16 -7.45 -0.48 14.27
CA LEU A 16 -7.04 0.62 13.40
C LEU A 16 -5.55 0.54 13.09
N ARG A 17 -4.72 0.31 14.12
CA ARG A 17 -3.27 0.17 13.98
C ARG A 17 -2.92 -0.98 13.05
N GLN A 18 -3.48 -2.16 13.28
CA GLN A 18 -3.22 -3.33 12.44
C GLN A 18 -3.66 -3.11 10.99
N THR A 19 -4.83 -2.50 10.79
CA THR A 19 -5.30 -2.16 9.44
C THR A 19 -4.37 -1.17 8.75
N LEU A 20 -3.85 -0.18 9.48
CA LEU A 20 -2.91 0.79 8.95
C LEU A 20 -1.56 0.14 8.59
N GLU A 21 -1.04 -0.73 9.45
CA GLU A 21 0.19 -1.49 9.20
C GLU A 21 0.04 -2.38 7.95
N CYS A 22 -1.08 -3.10 7.83
CA CYS A 22 -1.40 -3.88 6.63
C CYS A 22 -1.52 -3.00 5.37
N TYR A 23 -2.17 -1.83 5.48
CA TYR A 23 -2.32 -0.92 4.36
C TYR A 23 -0.97 -0.36 3.88
N ILE A 24 -0.10 0.02 4.82
CA ILE A 24 1.26 0.49 4.52
C ILE A 24 2.07 -0.62 3.85
N HIS A 25 1.97 -1.85 4.35
CA HIS A 25 2.65 -3.00 3.75
C HIS A 25 2.19 -3.24 2.31
N TYR A 26 0.87 -3.37 2.11
CA TYR A 26 0.26 -3.53 0.79
C TYR A 26 0.73 -2.43 -0.17
N TYR A 27 0.69 -1.16 0.26
CA TYR A 27 1.08 -0.04 -0.58
C TYR A 27 2.55 -0.09 -1.00
N ASN A 28 3.45 -0.52 -0.11
CA ASN A 28 4.89 -0.51 -0.34
C ASN A 28 5.41 -1.76 -1.06
N HIS A 29 4.82 -2.92 -0.78
CA HIS A 29 5.35 -4.23 -1.21
C HIS A 29 4.52 -4.92 -2.27
N GLU A 30 3.20 -4.77 -2.22
CA GLU A 30 2.30 -5.58 -3.06
C GLU A 30 1.64 -4.75 -4.17
N ARG A 31 1.54 -3.44 -3.99
CA ARG A 31 0.86 -2.57 -4.95
C ARG A 31 1.62 -2.49 -6.27
N ILE A 32 1.15 -3.24 -7.25
CA ILE A 32 1.67 -3.19 -8.61
C ILE A 32 1.14 -1.95 -9.34
N LYS A 33 2.05 -1.15 -9.89
CA LYS A 33 1.72 -0.07 -10.82
C LYS A 33 2.22 -0.44 -12.21
N LEU A 34 1.34 -0.34 -13.21
CA LEU A 34 1.70 -0.57 -14.62
C LEU A 34 2.87 0.33 -15.07
N LYS A 35 2.90 1.59 -14.59
CA LYS A 35 4.01 2.52 -14.87
C LYS A 35 5.37 2.14 -14.27
N LEU A 36 5.39 1.19 -13.34
CA LEU A 36 6.62 0.67 -12.72
C LEU A 36 7.02 -0.68 -13.33
N LYS A 37 6.55 -1.00 -14.54
CA LYS A 37 6.85 -2.27 -15.24
C LYS A 37 6.49 -3.51 -14.41
N GLY A 38 5.44 -3.44 -13.61
CA GLY A 38 5.02 -4.56 -12.75
C GLY A 38 5.74 -4.63 -11.40
N LEU A 39 6.70 -3.74 -11.12
CA LEU A 39 7.43 -3.72 -9.85
C LEU A 39 6.61 -3.09 -8.72
N SER A 40 6.84 -3.57 -7.50
CA SER A 40 6.36 -2.89 -6.30
C SER A 40 7.15 -1.60 -6.05
N PRO A 41 6.61 -0.64 -5.28
CA PRO A 41 7.29 0.63 -5.03
C PRO A 41 8.67 0.47 -4.38
N VAL A 42 8.84 -0.50 -3.47
CA VAL A 42 10.17 -0.75 -2.88
C VAL A 42 11.14 -1.34 -3.88
N GLN A 43 10.72 -2.29 -4.71
CA GLN A 43 11.55 -2.90 -5.76
C GLN A 43 11.98 -1.88 -6.83
N TYR A 44 11.08 -0.96 -7.18
CA TYR A 44 11.42 0.11 -8.11
C TYR A 44 12.48 1.06 -7.53
N ARG A 45 12.37 1.44 -6.25
CA ARG A 45 13.35 2.31 -5.58
C ARG A 45 14.71 1.65 -5.44
N THR A 46 14.76 0.35 -5.16
CA THR A 46 16.03 -0.38 -5.07
C THR A 46 16.70 -0.52 -6.44
N GLN A 47 15.94 -0.75 -7.52
CA GLN A 47 16.48 -0.75 -8.89
C GLN A 47 16.98 0.64 -9.33
N SER A 48 16.27 1.71 -8.99
CA SER A 48 16.69 3.07 -9.36
C SER A 48 17.92 3.57 -8.60
N SER A 49 18.27 2.94 -7.48
CA SER A 49 19.44 3.31 -6.66
C SER A 49 20.71 2.54 -7.02
N GLY A 50 20.65 1.67 -8.05
CA GLY A 50 21.77 0.91 -8.59
C GLY A 50 22.28 1.42 -9.93
N ALA A 51 22.30 2.75 -10.13
CA ALA A 51 22.93 3.42 -11.27
C ALA A 51 24.09 4.29 -10.79
#